data_AF-A0ABC8UF41-F1
#
_entry.id   AF-A0ABC8UF41-F1
#
_cell.length_a   1.000
_cell.length_b   1.000
_cell.length_c   1.000
_cell.angle_alpha   90.00
_cell.angle_beta   90.00
_cell.angle_gamma   90.00
#
_symmetry.space_group_name_H-M   'P 1'
#
loop_
_entity.id
_entity.type
_entity.pdbx_description
1 polymer ?
#
loop_
_entity_poly.entity_id
_entity_poly.type
_entity_poly.pdbx_seq_one_letter_code
_entity_poly.pdbx_strand_id
1 'polypeptide(L)'
;MVFYFVTTELAPGSLLQRFVDGDDEFRNSRLKLIPSVPKGSWIVRQSVGSTPCLLGKAVDCNYIRGAKYLEIDVDIGSSTVANGVLGLVIGVITSLVVDMAFLVQANTTDELPERLIGAVRVSHIELSSAIVPKLDPELLE
;
A
#
# COMPACT_ATOMS: atom_id res chain seq x y z
N MET A 1 -4.73 1.50 8.79
CA MET A 1 -5.75 1.83 7.76
C MET A 1 -5.91 0.61 6.87
N VAL A 2 -7.10 0.34 6.33
CA VAL A 2 -7.33 -0.83 5.46
C VAL A 2 -7.90 -0.34 4.13
N PHE A 3 -7.33 -0.80 3.02
CA PHE A 3 -7.76 -0.47 1.66
C PHE A 3 -8.19 -1.74 0.95
N TYR A 4 -9.43 -1.76 0.45
CA TYR A 4 -9.96 -2.89 -0.31
C TYR A 4 -9.95 -2.57 -1.80
N PHE A 5 -9.31 -3.44 -2.56
CA PHE A 5 -9.33 -3.41 -4.02
C PHE A 5 -9.94 -4.72 -4.52
N VAL A 6 -10.86 -4.63 -5.47
CA VAL A 6 -11.61 -5.78 -5.97
C VAL A 6 -11.43 -5.85 -7.48
N THR A 7 -11.16 -7.06 -7.96
CA THR A 7 -11.20 -7.42 -9.38
C THR A 7 -12.14 -8.60 -9.55
N THR A 8 -12.80 -8.70 -10.71
CA THR A 8 -13.70 -9.82 -11.01
C THR A 8 -12.94 -11.12 -11.22
N GLU A 9 -11.78 -11.04 -11.87
CA GLU A 9 -10.93 -12.20 -12.17
C GLU A 9 -9.46 -11.77 -12.27
N LEU A 10 -8.57 -12.75 -12.08
CA LEU A 10 -7.15 -12.61 -12.37
C LEU A 10 -6.90 -13.16 -13.77
N ALA A 11 -6.53 -12.29 -14.70
CA ALA A 11 -6.24 -12.69 -16.06
C ALA A 11 -5.12 -13.77 -16.08
N PRO A 12 -5.35 -14.93 -16.71
CA PRO A 12 -4.37 -16.01 -16.77
C PRO A 12 -3.00 -15.55 -17.32
N GLY A 13 -1.92 -15.88 -16.61
CA GLY A 13 -0.55 -15.50 -16.94
C GLY A 13 -0.19 -14.03 -16.66
N SER A 14 -1.15 -13.21 -16.22
CA SER A 14 -0.89 -11.80 -15.95
C SER A 14 0.11 -11.60 -14.80
N LEU A 15 0.79 -10.45 -14.83
CA LEU A 15 1.71 -10.06 -13.75
C LEU A 15 0.99 -10.00 -12.39
N LEU A 16 -0.27 -9.55 -12.36
CA LEU A 16 -1.07 -9.52 -11.13
C LEU A 16 -1.40 -10.93 -10.62
N GLN A 17 -1.75 -11.87 -11.50
CA GLN A 17 -1.95 -13.26 -11.09
C GLN A 17 -0.66 -13.85 -10.52
N ARG A 18 0.47 -13.68 -11.22
CA ARG A 18 1.78 -14.14 -10.75
C ARG A 18 2.20 -13.53 -9.42
N PHE A 19 1.84 -12.26 -9.17
CA PHE A 19 2.07 -11.61 -7.89
C PHE A 19 1.22 -12.20 -6.77
N VAL A 20 -0.06 -12.45 -7.03
CA VAL A 20 -0.98 -13.03 -6.06
C VAL A 20 -0.59 -14.46 -5.69
N ASP A 21 -0.21 -15.27 -6.68
CA ASP A 21 0.11 -16.69 -6.50
C ASP A 21 1.62 -16.94 -6.26
N GLY A 22 2.45 -15.91 -6.32
CA GLY A 22 3.90 -15.98 -6.10
C GLY A 22 4.30 -16.15 -4.64
N ASP A 23 5.60 -16.22 -4.38
CA ASP A 23 6.15 -16.22 -3.01
C ASP A 23 6.41 -14.79 -2.50
N ASP A 24 6.79 -14.69 -1.23
CA ASP A 24 7.01 -13.40 -0.57
C ASP A 24 8.26 -12.68 -1.10
N GLU A 25 9.27 -13.41 -1.60
CA GLU A 25 10.43 -12.79 -2.25
C GLU A 25 10.01 -12.08 -3.55
N PHE A 26 9.20 -12.75 -4.36
CA PHE A 26 8.60 -12.15 -5.55
C PHE A 26 7.71 -10.97 -5.16
N ARG A 27 6.81 -11.11 -4.20
CA ARG A 27 5.92 -10.01 -3.78
C ARG A 27 6.69 -8.81 -3.27
N ASN A 28 7.68 -9.01 -2.41
CA ASN A 28 8.52 -7.94 -1.87
C ASN A 28 9.31 -7.22 -2.95
N SER A 29 9.79 -7.95 -3.96
CA SER A 29 10.53 -7.36 -5.08
C SER A 29 9.64 -6.62 -6.09
N ARG A 30 8.31 -6.75 -5.99
CA ARG A 30 7.36 -6.29 -7.01
C ARG A 30 6.28 -5.33 -6.51
N LEU A 31 5.92 -5.35 -5.22
CA LEU A 31 4.89 -4.47 -4.68
C LEU A 31 5.38 -3.01 -4.73
N LYS A 32 4.75 -2.20 -5.56
CA LYS A 32 5.16 -0.82 -5.84
C LYS A 32 4.09 0.17 -5.42
N LEU A 33 4.52 1.21 -4.73
CA LEU A 33 3.70 2.33 -4.28
C LEU A 33 4.17 3.60 -4.98
N ILE A 34 3.21 4.37 -5.51
CA ILE A 34 3.44 5.73 -6.00
C ILE A 34 2.71 6.69 -5.06
N PRO A 35 3.45 7.41 -4.21
CA PRO A 35 2.87 8.43 -3.34
C PRO A 35 2.78 9.78 -4.08
N SER A 36 1.80 10.58 -3.69
CA SER A 36 1.75 12.01 -4.01
C SER A 36 1.10 12.77 -2.86
N VAL A 37 1.55 14.00 -2.60
CA VAL A 37 1.00 14.84 -1.53
C VAL A 37 0.41 16.13 -2.14
N PRO A 38 -0.82 16.06 -2.70
CA PRO A 38 -1.48 17.23 -3.28
C PRO A 38 -1.60 18.41 -2.31
N LYS A 39 -1.87 18.13 -1.03
CA LYS A 39 -2.00 19.16 0.02
C LYS A 39 -1.11 18.81 1.21
N GLY A 40 -0.21 19.72 1.53
CA GLY A 40 0.71 19.60 2.66
C GLY A 40 1.78 20.67 2.63
N SER A 41 2.45 20.87 3.76
CA SER A 41 3.61 21.77 3.83
C SER A 41 4.74 21.23 2.96
N TRP A 42 5.62 22.11 2.49
CA TRP A 42 6.76 21.72 1.67
C TRP A 42 7.64 20.66 2.34
N ILE A 43 7.86 20.77 3.66
CA ILE A 43 8.65 19.79 4.43
C ILE A 43 8.01 18.40 4.40
N VAL A 44 6.69 18.29 4.52
CA VAL A 44 5.99 17.00 4.42
C VAL A 44 6.10 16.42 3.02
N ARG A 45 5.88 17.25 1.98
CA ARG A 45 6.00 16.81 0.58
C ARG A 45 7.39 16.28 0.28
N GLN A 46 8.43 16.94 0.81
CA GLN A 46 9.81 16.50 0.63
C GLN A 46 10.11 15.21 1.40
N SER A 47 9.60 15.05 2.62
CA SER A 47 9.82 13.85 3.43
C SER A 47 9.11 12.61 2.89
N VAL A 48 7.88 12.76 2.39
CA VAL A 48 7.13 11.65 1.75
C VAL A 48 7.71 11.35 0.36
N GLY A 49 8.11 12.39 -0.37
CA GLY A 49 8.55 12.28 -1.75
C GLY A 49 7.40 12.05 -2.74
N SER A 50 7.75 11.97 -4.02
CA SER A 50 6.85 11.63 -5.12
C SER A 50 7.41 10.53 -6.03
N THR A 51 8.49 9.88 -5.58
CA THR A 51 9.19 8.84 -6.33
C THR A 51 8.52 7.50 -6.04
N PRO A 52 8.16 6.71 -7.07
CA PRO A 52 7.72 5.34 -6.87
C PRO A 52 8.72 4.53 -6.04
N CYS A 53 8.25 3.74 -5.08
CA CYS A 53 9.10 2.88 -4.27
C CYS A 53 8.59 1.44 -4.28
N LEU A 54 9.51 0.48 -4.11
CA LEU A 54 9.16 -0.92 -3.87
C LEU A 54 8.90 -1.09 -2.37
N LEU A 55 7.61 -1.16 -2.00
CA LEU A 55 7.17 -1.13 -0.63
C LEU A 55 7.72 -2.31 0.18
N GLY A 56 7.64 -3.52 -0.38
CA GLY A 56 8.16 -4.72 0.29
C GLY A 56 9.69 -4.81 0.36
N LYS A 57 10.43 -3.83 -0.19
CA LYS A 57 11.87 -3.66 0.08
C LYS A 57 12.15 -2.56 1.10
N ALA A 58 11.21 -1.65 1.32
CA ALA A 58 11.40 -0.48 2.17
C ALA A 58 10.93 -0.71 3.61
N VAL A 59 9.95 -1.60 3.79
CA VAL A 59 9.29 -1.95 5.06
C VAL A 59 8.91 -3.42 5.04
N ASP A 60 8.72 -4.01 6.22
CA ASP A 60 8.34 -5.41 6.34
C ASP A 60 6.88 -5.56 5.90
N CYS A 61 6.63 -6.59 5.09
CA CYS A 61 5.31 -6.92 4.61
C CYS A 61 4.98 -8.37 4.96
N ASN A 62 3.83 -8.60 5.59
CA ASN A 62 3.28 -9.93 5.81
C ASN A 62 2.15 -10.21 4.82
N TYR A 63 2.17 -11.38 4.19
CA TYR A 63 1.26 -11.73 3.11
C TYR A 63 0.37 -12.89 3.52
N ILE A 64 -0.94 -12.66 3.52
CA ILE A 64 -1.93 -13.67 3.88
C ILE A 64 -2.74 -14.02 2.62
N ARG A 65 -2.47 -15.21 2.06
CA ARG A 65 -3.18 -15.71 0.87
C ARG A 65 -4.37 -16.59 1.28
N GLY A 66 -5.57 -16.03 1.18
CA GLY A 66 -6.82 -16.78 1.30
C GLY A 66 -7.31 -17.30 -0.06
N ALA A 67 -8.40 -18.09 -0.06
CA ALA A 67 -8.95 -18.68 -1.28
C ALA A 67 -9.39 -17.63 -2.33
N LYS A 68 -9.85 -16.46 -1.89
CA LYS A 68 -10.40 -15.39 -2.74
C LYS A 68 -9.75 -14.03 -2.54
N TYR A 69 -8.73 -13.93 -1.70
CA TYR A 69 -8.08 -12.67 -1.37
C TYR A 69 -6.59 -12.85 -1.16
N LEU A 70 -5.86 -11.75 -1.29
CA LEU A 70 -4.51 -11.57 -0.79
C LEU A 70 -4.55 -10.35 0.11
N GLU A 71 -4.17 -10.54 1.37
CA GLU A 71 -3.98 -9.47 2.33
C GLU A 71 -2.48 -9.19 2.46
N ILE A 72 -2.15 -7.90 2.58
CA ILE A 72 -0.79 -7.40 2.66
C ILE A 72 -0.72 -6.45 3.84
N ASP A 73 -0.15 -6.92 4.95
CA ASP A 73 0.11 -6.10 6.13
C ASP A 73 1.42 -5.38 5.93
N VAL A 74 1.38 -4.06 5.91
CA VAL A 74 2.56 -3.22 5.72
C VAL A 74 2.96 -2.60 7.05
N ASP A 75 4.06 -3.08 7.64
CA ASP A 75 4.57 -2.55 8.90
C ASP A 75 5.53 -1.38 8.66
N ILE A 76 4.97 -0.17 8.65
CA ILE A 76 5.75 1.08 8.53
C ILE A 76 6.73 1.25 9.71
N GLY A 77 6.42 0.68 10.88
CA GLY A 77 7.24 0.78 12.07
C GLY A 77 8.55 -0.02 11.98
N SER A 78 8.64 -1.00 11.06
CA SER A 78 9.83 -1.84 10.90
C SER A 78 11.02 -1.08 10.32
N SER A 79 10.80 0.08 9.70
CA SER A 79 11.83 0.92 9.10
C SER A 79 11.99 2.23 9.84
N THR A 80 13.19 2.50 10.37
CA THR A 80 13.50 3.78 11.04
C THR A 80 13.23 4.99 10.14
N VAL A 81 13.49 4.86 8.83
CA VAL A 81 13.25 5.94 7.87
C VAL A 81 11.74 6.15 7.68
N ALA A 82 10.99 5.07 7.43
CA ALA A 82 9.54 5.17 7.20
C ALA A 82 8.80 5.64 8.46
N ASN A 83 9.20 5.15 9.63
CA ASN A 83 8.68 5.58 10.92
C ASN A 83 8.98 7.06 11.22
N GLY A 84 10.17 7.55 10.83
CA GLY A 84 10.51 8.98 10.91
C GLY A 84 9.60 9.85 10.05
N VAL A 85 9.33 9.43 8.82
CA VAL A 85 8.37 10.12 7.92
C VAL A 85 6.95 10.07 8.49
N LEU A 86 6.53 8.91 9.01
CA LEU A 86 5.22 8.75 9.64
C LEU A 86 5.04 9.71 10.83
N GLY A 87 6.05 9.87 11.68
CA GLY A 87 6.01 10.82 12.80
C GLY A 87 5.77 12.27 12.37
N LEU A 88 6.39 12.70 11.28
CA LEU A 88 6.16 14.03 10.69
C LEU A 88 4.73 14.17 10.15
N VAL A 89 4.24 13.13 9.46
CA VAL A 89 2.92 13.11 8.83
C VAL A 89 1.81 13.13 9.89
N ILE A 90 1.93 12.33 10.95
CA ILE A 90 0.93 12.23 12.04
C ILE A 90 0.67 13.59 12.68
N GLY A 91 1.70 14.41 12.91
CA GLY A 91 1.56 15.71 13.56
C GLY A 91 0.70 16.72 12.78
N VAL A 92 0.53 16.52 11.47
CA VAL A 92 -0.19 17.45 10.59
C VAL A 92 -1.26 16.78 9.72
N ILE A 93 -1.56 15.50 9.95
CA ILE A 93 -2.40 14.65 9.09
C ILE A 93 -3.81 15.20 8.84
N THR A 94 -4.39 15.92 9.80
CA THR A 94 -5.69 16.59 9.68
C THR A 94 -5.70 17.72 8.64
N SER A 95 -4.53 18.20 8.21
CA SER A 95 -4.36 19.24 7.19
C SER A 95 -3.84 18.70 5.85
N LEU A 96 -3.50 17.41 5.79
CA LEU A 96 -2.88 16.77 4.63
C LEU A 96 -3.89 16.13 3.69
N VAL A 97 -3.51 16.06 2.42
CA VAL A 97 -4.09 15.16 1.42
C VAL A 97 -2.95 14.38 0.78
N VAL A 98 -3.06 13.06 0.81
CA VAL A 98 -2.08 12.10 0.28
C VAL A 98 -2.79 11.15 -0.68
N ASP A 99 -2.25 11.02 -1.88
CA ASP A 99 -2.65 10.01 -2.85
C ASP A 99 -1.65 8.87 -2.83
N MET A 100 -2.18 7.65 -2.91
CA MET A 100 -1.38 6.43 -2.95
C MET A 100 -1.92 5.55 -4.07
N ALA A 101 -1.07 5.18 -5.02
CA ALA A 101 -1.40 4.23 -6.07
C ALA A 101 -0.54 2.97 -5.91
N PHE A 102 -1.19 1.81 -5.91
CA PHE A 102 -0.57 0.51 -5.71
C PHE A 102 -0.57 -0.26 -7.02
N LEU A 103 0.56 -0.90 -7.33
CA LEU A 103 0.74 -1.67 -8.55
C LEU A 103 1.81 -2.74 -8.36
N VAL A 104 1.88 -3.66 -9.33
CA VAL A 104 2.95 -4.64 -9.43
C VAL A 104 3.99 -4.13 -10.42
N GLN A 105 5.25 -4.05 -10.00
CA GLN A 105 6.35 -3.58 -10.82
C GLN A 105 6.67 -4.56 -11.96
N ALA A 106 6.70 -4.05 -13.18
CA ALA A 106 7.22 -4.77 -14.33
C ALA A 106 8.76 -4.65 -14.35
N ASN A 107 9.45 -5.76 -14.60
CA ASN A 107 10.90 -5.80 -14.77
C ASN A 107 11.31 -6.22 -16.19
N THR A 108 10.37 -6.75 -16.98
CA THR A 108 10.60 -7.16 -18.37
C THR A 108 9.61 -6.46 -19.31
N THR A 109 9.94 -6.42 -20.60
CA THR A 109 9.11 -5.74 -21.60
C THR A 109 7.74 -6.40 -21.77
N ASP A 110 7.65 -7.72 -21.62
CA ASP A 110 6.39 -8.49 -21.69
C ASP A 110 5.49 -8.26 -20.47
N GLU A 111 6.06 -7.78 -19.36
CA GLU A 111 5.30 -7.39 -18.17
C GLU A 111 4.66 -6.00 -18.29
N LEU A 112 5.04 -5.22 -19.31
CA LEU A 112 4.52 -3.88 -19.54
C LEU A 112 3.22 -3.89 -20.38
N PRO A 113 2.35 -2.88 -20.19
CA PRO A 113 2.46 -1.80 -19.19
C PRO A 113 2.08 -2.27 -17.78
N GLU A 114 2.69 -1.63 -16.77
CA GLU A 114 2.25 -1.75 -15.38
C GLU A 114 0.77 -1.31 -15.25
N ARG A 115 -0.02 -2.05 -14.48
CA ARG A 115 -1.43 -1.73 -14.21
C ARG A 115 -1.63 -1.45 -12.72
N LEU A 116 -2.46 -0.45 -12.42
CA LEU A 116 -2.86 -0.17 -11.05
C LEU A 116 -3.69 -1.34 -10.51
N ILE A 117 -3.34 -1.81 -9.32
CA ILE A 117 -4.22 -2.61 -8.48
C ILE A 117 -5.36 -1.72 -7.97
N GLY A 118 -4.99 -0.51 -7.54
CA GLY A 118 -5.93 0.51 -7.13
C GLY A 118 -5.22 1.76 -6.63
N ALA A 119 -6.01 2.79 -6.35
CA ALA A 119 -5.52 4.03 -5.77
C ALA A 119 -6.48 4.51 -4.70
N VAL A 120 -5.93 5.22 -3.72
CA VAL A 120 -6.68 5.81 -2.62
C VAL A 120 -6.20 7.22 -2.38
N ARG A 121 -7.15 8.12 -2.10
CA ARG A 121 -6.88 9.44 -1.53
C ARG A 121 -7.23 9.42 -0.06
N VAL A 122 -6.26 9.79 0.73
CA VAL A 122 -6.38 10.02 2.17
C VAL A 122 -6.42 11.52 2.39
N SER A 123 -7.48 12.04 3.00
CA SER A 123 -7.73 13.47 3.08
C SER A 123 -8.19 13.87 4.48
N HIS A 124 -7.45 14.78 5.12
CA HIS A 124 -7.84 15.41 6.37
C HIS A 124 -8.20 14.40 7.48
N ILE A 125 -7.41 13.33 7.61
CA ILE A 125 -7.70 12.26 8.58
C ILE A 125 -7.56 12.79 10.01
N GLU A 126 -8.55 12.49 10.83
CA GLU A 126 -8.52 12.66 12.27
C GLU A 126 -8.24 11.30 12.94
N LEU A 127 -6.98 11.04 13.30
CA LEU A 127 -6.61 9.74 13.88
C LEU A 127 -7.27 9.48 15.24
N SER A 128 -7.57 10.53 16.01
CA SER A 128 -8.27 10.43 17.29
C SER A 128 -9.72 9.98 17.17
N SER A 129 -10.32 10.06 15.97
CA SER A 129 -11.68 9.56 15.73
C SER A 129 -11.72 8.08 15.35
N ALA A 130 -10.57 7.39 15.35
CA ALA A 130 -10.51 5.98 15.01
C ALA A 130 -11.32 5.15 16.01
N ILE A 131 -12.16 4.25 15.48
CA ILE A 131 -12.93 3.29 16.27
C ILE A 131 -12.35 1.90 16.09
N VAL A 132 -12.36 1.11 17.16
CA VAL A 132 -12.06 -0.32 17.07
C VAL A 132 -13.19 -0.98 16.29
N PRO A 133 -12.92 -1.62 15.14
CA PRO A 133 -13.96 -2.32 14.40
C PRO A 133 -14.51 -3.45 15.27
N LYS A 134 -15.84 -3.51 15.37
CA LYS A 134 -16.54 -4.65 15.97
C LYS A 134 -16.64 -5.73 14.89
N LEU A 135 -15.64 -6.60 14.84
CA LEU A 135 -15.66 -7.76 13.98
C LEU A 135 -16.49 -8.85 14.68
N ASP A 136 -17.43 -9.44 13.95
CA ASP A 136 -18.19 -10.59 14.45
C ASP A 136 -17.26 -11.82 14.41
N PRO A 137 -16.97 -12.47 15.56
CA PRO A 137 -16.12 -13.66 15.59
C PRO A 137 -16.64 -14.78 14.69
N GLU A 138 -17.96 -14.85 14.48
CA GLU A 138 -18.61 -15.91 13.68
C GLU A 138 -18.41 -15.75 12.17
N LEU A 139 -17.96 -14.56 11.70
CA LEU A 139 -17.64 -14.30 10.29
C LEU A 139 -16.15 -14.51 9.94
N LEU A 140 -15.34 -14.94 10.91
CA LEU A 140 -13.89 -15.16 10.75
C LEU A 140 -13.52 -16.65 10.55
N GLU A 141 -14.50 -17.56 10.55
CA GLU A 141 -14.34 -19.00 10.26
C GLU A 141 -14.66 -19.39 8.81
#